data_AF-A0A151ZDH7-F1
#
_entry.id   AF-A0A151ZDH7-F1
#
_cell.length_a   1.000
_cell.length_b   1.000
_cell.length_c   1.000
_cell.angle_alpha   90.00
_cell.angle_beta   90.00
_cell.angle_gamma   90.00
#
_symmetry.space_group_name_H-M   'P 1'
#
loop_
_entity.id
_entity.type
_entity.pdbx_description
1 polymer ?
#
loop_
_entity_poly.entity_id
_entity_poly.type
_entity_poly.pdbx_seq_one_letter_code
_entity_poly.pdbx_strand_id
1 'polypeptide(L)'
;MELPCPEKLWADSGAAFGIGAVLSTLKGSFSAFKKGPNTLVRTYSQIRKKSPRLGGNFAIWGTLFSSFDCALIYIRKKEDKVNPIIAGTLTGGVLAARSGWKASVQAAVVGGMFIGVIEAVQHMLEKQMIQKRIEQQQQMREQMEDMQRQHEQNKQEEEMSYH
;
A
#
# COMPACT_ATOMS: atom_id res chain seq x y z
N MET A 1 8.94 6.87 -5.68
CA MET A 1 9.40 8.15 -5.13
C MET A 1 8.82 8.24 -3.74
N GLU A 2 9.60 7.99 -2.69
CA GLU A 2 9.14 8.28 -1.34
C GLU A 2 9.17 9.79 -1.12
N LEU A 3 8.04 10.34 -0.69
CA LEU A 3 7.90 11.75 -0.35
C LEU A 3 8.72 12.05 0.91
N PRO A 4 9.31 13.26 1.06
CA PRO A 4 9.91 13.67 2.31
C PRO A 4 8.88 13.53 3.45
N CYS A 5 9.33 13.08 4.63
CA CYS A 5 8.47 12.77 5.78
C CYS A 5 7.31 13.73 6.07
N PRO A 6 7.46 15.08 6.03
CA PRO A 6 6.32 15.97 6.22
C PRO A 6 5.23 15.82 5.14
N GLU A 7 5.59 15.59 3.88
CA GLU A 7 4.63 15.42 2.78
C GLU A 7 3.94 14.04 2.82
N LYS A 8 4.70 12.98 3.17
CA LYS A 8 4.16 11.62 3.37
C LYS A 8 3.04 11.62 4.43
N LEU A 9 3.22 12.37 5.51
CA LEU A 9 2.27 12.48 6.62
C LEU A 9 0.92 13.09 6.19
N TRP A 10 0.94 14.17 5.41
CA TRP A 10 -0.27 14.80 4.89
C TRP A 10 -0.95 13.92 3.85
N ALA A 11 -0.17 13.33 2.93
CA ALA A 11 -0.67 12.41 1.92
C ALA A 11 -1.38 11.20 2.55
N ASP A 12 -0.74 10.55 3.54
CA ASP A 12 -1.28 9.37 4.22
C ASP A 12 -2.51 9.70 5.06
N SER A 13 -2.55 10.88 5.69
CA SER A 13 -3.73 11.35 6.43
C SER A 13 -4.96 11.52 5.50
N GLY A 14 -4.75 12.10 4.32
CA GLY A 14 -5.80 12.32 3.32
C GLY A 14 -6.27 11.03 2.69
N ALA A 15 -5.33 10.14 2.34
CA ALA A 15 -5.62 8.81 1.83
C ALA A 15 -6.42 7.97 2.85
N ALA A 16 -5.99 7.97 4.12
CA ALA A 16 -6.67 7.24 5.18
C ALA A 16 -8.06 7.83 5.48
N PHE A 17 -8.22 9.16 5.46
CA PHE A 17 -9.54 9.80 5.55
C PHE A 17 -10.46 9.34 4.41
N GLY A 18 -9.96 9.31 3.17
CA GLY A 18 -10.68 8.83 2.00
C GLY A 18 -11.15 7.39 2.15
N ILE A 19 -10.26 6.50 2.58
CA ILE A 19 -10.60 5.09 2.88
C ILE A 19 -11.69 5.03 3.95
N GLY A 20 -11.56 5.79 5.04
CA GLY A 20 -12.56 5.85 6.10
C GLY A 20 -13.93 6.34 5.61
N ALA A 21 -13.96 7.33 4.72
CA ALA A 21 -15.17 7.86 4.11
C ALA A 21 -15.86 6.81 3.22
N VAL A 22 -15.10 6.10 2.38
CA VAL A 22 -15.61 5.01 1.54
C VAL A 22 -16.17 3.87 2.40
N LEU A 23 -15.42 3.40 3.40
CA LEU A 23 -15.86 2.35 4.31
C LEU A 23 -17.12 2.73 5.08
N SER A 24 -17.23 3.99 5.52
CA SER A 24 -18.42 4.49 6.22
C SER A 24 -19.66 4.50 5.32
N THR A 25 -19.46 4.83 4.03
CA THR A 25 -20.51 4.88 3.01
C THR A 25 -21.01 3.49 2.71
N LEU A 26 -20.11 2.54 2.45
CA LEU A 26 -20.47 1.14 2.19
C LEU A 26 -21.24 0.53 3.36
N LYS A 27 -20.75 0.71 4.59
CA LYS A 27 -21.43 0.21 5.79
C LYS A 27 -22.77 0.91 6.04
N GLY A 28 -22.84 2.21 5.79
CA GLY A 28 -24.06 3.01 5.89
C GLY A 28 -25.14 2.52 4.92
N SER A 29 -24.76 2.34 3.65
CA SER A 29 -25.64 1.84 2.58
C SER A 29 -26.13 0.43 2.86
N PHE A 30 -25.26 -0.49 3.26
CA PHE A 30 -25.66 -1.86 3.60
C PHE A 30 -26.59 -1.91 4.82
N SER A 31 -26.30 -1.11 5.85
CA SER A 31 -27.17 -1.01 7.03
C SER A 31 -28.52 -0.37 6.72
N ALA A 32 -28.58 0.57 5.78
CA ALA A 32 -29.82 1.19 5.35
C ALA A 32 -30.66 0.23 4.50
N PHE A 33 -30.03 -0.55 3.60
CA PHE A 33 -30.70 -1.56 2.77
C PHE A 33 -31.42 -2.62 3.62
N LYS A 34 -30.80 -3.07 4.71
CA LYS A 34 -31.42 -4.02 5.65
C LYS A 34 -32.66 -3.50 6.39
N LYS A 35 -32.91 -2.19 6.41
CA LYS A 35 -33.94 -1.57 7.28
C LYS A 35 -35.24 -1.18 6.54
N GLY A 36 -35.37 -1.44 5.24
CA GLY A 36 -36.60 -1.21 4.46
C GLY A 36 -36.61 0.09 3.63
N PRO A 37 -37.80 0.56 3.19
CA PRO A 37 -37.93 1.68 2.25
C PRO A 37 -37.38 3.01 2.82
N ASN A 38 -37.15 3.99 1.93
CA ASN A 38 -36.44 5.25 2.21
C ASN A 38 -34.92 5.09 2.48
N THR A 39 -34.29 4.13 1.79
CA THR A 39 -32.86 3.86 1.87
C THR A 39 -32.01 5.11 1.64
N LEU A 40 -32.34 5.96 0.66
CA LEU A 40 -31.53 7.15 0.32
C LEU A 40 -31.44 8.16 1.47
N VAL A 41 -32.57 8.53 2.06
CA VAL A 41 -32.62 9.49 3.18
C VAL A 41 -31.91 8.92 4.41
N ARG A 42 -32.07 7.62 4.68
CA ARG A 42 -31.43 6.95 5.82
C ARG A 42 -29.93 6.78 5.61
N THR A 43 -29.50 6.42 4.40
CA THR A 43 -28.10 6.35 4.01
C THR A 43 -27.44 7.71 4.17
N TYR A 44 -28.05 8.78 3.62
CA TYR A 44 -27.52 10.14 3.76
C TYR A 44 -27.38 10.57 5.23
N SER A 45 -28.42 10.36 6.04
CA SER A 45 -28.39 10.68 7.48
C SER A 45 -27.32 9.88 8.24
N GLN A 46 -27.12 8.60 7.89
CA GLN A 46 -26.09 7.77 8.51
C GLN A 46 -24.68 8.16 8.07
N ILE A 47 -24.46 8.42 6.78
CA ILE A 47 -23.17 8.86 6.24
C ILE A 47 -22.78 10.18 6.88
N ARG A 48 -23.67 11.18 6.90
CA ARG A 48 -23.38 12.49 7.48
C ARG A 48 -22.96 12.41 8.95
N LYS A 49 -23.54 11.50 9.73
CA LYS A 49 -23.22 11.34 11.16
C LYS A 49 -21.96 10.50 11.41
N LYS A 50 -21.68 9.50 10.56
CA LYS A 50 -20.64 8.49 10.82
C LYS A 50 -19.38 8.68 9.99
N SER A 51 -19.50 9.18 8.76
CA SER A 51 -18.39 9.39 7.83
C SER A 51 -17.29 10.29 8.38
N PRO A 52 -17.56 11.52 8.88
CA PRO A 52 -16.49 12.37 9.39
C PRO A 52 -15.80 11.80 10.63
N ARG A 53 -16.52 11.06 11.49
CA ARG A 53 -15.95 10.40 12.66
C ARG A 53 -15.04 9.24 12.27
N LEU A 54 -15.49 8.38 11.35
CA LEU A 54 -14.70 7.24 10.90
C LEU A 54 -13.49 7.71 10.08
N GLY A 55 -13.70 8.62 9.14
CA GLY A 55 -12.64 9.26 8.37
C GLY A 55 -11.60 9.94 9.26
N GLY A 56 -12.02 10.70 10.28
CA GLY A 56 -11.10 11.33 11.22
C GLY A 56 -10.27 10.32 12.03
N ASN A 57 -10.89 9.22 12.49
CA ASN A 57 -10.16 8.17 13.20
C ASN A 57 -9.12 7.49 12.29
N PHE A 58 -9.45 7.23 11.02
CA PHE A 58 -8.51 6.67 10.06
C PHE A 58 -7.41 7.67 9.68
N ALA A 59 -7.74 8.96 9.57
CA ALA A 59 -6.74 10.01 9.34
C ALA A 59 -5.71 10.02 10.47
N ILE A 60 -6.14 10.01 11.74
CA ILE A 60 -5.25 9.94 12.90
C ILE A 60 -4.40 8.67 12.88
N TRP A 61 -5.01 7.53 12.53
CA TRP A 61 -4.28 6.27 12.40
C TRP A 61 -3.20 6.35 11.32
N GLY A 62 -3.50 6.86 10.13
CA GLY A 62 -2.55 7.03 9.03
C GLY A 62 -1.44 8.01 9.38
N THR A 63 -1.78 9.18 9.93
CA THR A 63 -0.83 10.17 10.44
C THR A 63 0.14 9.57 11.45
N LEU A 64 -0.36 8.82 12.43
CA LEU A 64 0.49 8.20 13.47
C LEU A 64 1.39 7.12 12.89
N PHE A 65 0.86 6.27 12.00
CA PHE A 65 1.64 5.25 11.32
C PHE A 65 2.84 5.86 10.58
N SER A 66 2.60 6.87 9.75
CA SER A 66 3.66 7.54 8.97
C SER A 66 4.63 8.32 9.86
N SER A 67 4.14 8.89 10.97
CA SER A 67 5.00 9.55 11.96
C SER A 67 5.98 8.57 12.60
N PHE A 68 5.51 7.39 13.03
CA PHE A 68 6.37 6.37 13.62
C PHE A 68 7.32 5.76 12.61
N ASP A 69 6.87 5.50 11.38
CA ASP A 69 7.71 4.99 10.30
C ASP A 69 8.86 5.97 10.01
N CYS A 70 8.56 7.25 9.82
CA CYS A 70 9.55 8.31 9.65
C CYS A 70 10.50 8.45 10.85
N ALA A 71 9.99 8.36 12.08
CA ALA A 71 10.83 8.40 13.27
C ALA A 71 11.80 7.21 13.33
N LEU A 72 11.36 6.01 12.96
CA LEU A 72 12.19 4.81 12.93
C LEU A 72 13.27 4.89 11.85
N ILE A 73 12.94 5.40 10.66
CA ILE A 73 13.91 5.64 9.59
C ILE A 73 14.94 6.67 10.05
N TYR A 74 14.51 7.76 10.70
CA TYR A 74 15.42 8.80 11.21
C TYR A 74 16.39 8.25 12.28
N ILE A 75 15.89 7.44 13.21
CA ILE A 75 16.70 6.88 14.31
C ILE A 75 17.65 5.79 13.81
N ARG A 76 17.15 4.85 12.99
CA ARG A 76 17.93 3.67 12.58
C ARG A 76 18.76 3.90 11.32
N LYS A 77 18.47 4.94 10.54
CA LYS A 77 19.10 5.26 9.24
C LYS A 77 19.14 4.06 8.27
N LYS A 78 18.16 3.16 8.41
CA LYS A 78 18.00 1.95 7.60
C LYS A 78 16.52 1.77 7.32
N GLU A 79 16.21 1.44 6.07
CA GLU A 79 14.87 1.14 5.59
C GLU A 79 14.71 -0.37 5.50
N ASP A 80 14.22 -0.97 6.59
CA ASP A 80 13.97 -2.40 6.68
C ASP A 80 12.46 -2.65 6.69
N LYS A 81 12.00 -3.78 6.12
CA LYS A 81 10.59 -4.22 6.13
C LYS A 81 10.00 -4.41 7.55
N VAL A 82 10.86 -4.34 8.57
CA VAL A 82 10.47 -4.42 9.99
C VAL A 82 10.07 -3.05 10.55
N ASN A 83 10.51 -1.93 9.96
CA ASN A 83 10.14 -0.59 10.42
C ASN A 83 8.63 -0.34 10.31
N PRO A 84 7.96 -0.66 9.18
CA PRO A 84 6.51 -0.54 9.07
C PRO A 84 5.78 -1.43 10.08
N ILE A 85 6.29 -2.63 10.36
CA ILE A 85 5.70 -3.55 11.35
C ILE A 85 5.76 -2.93 12.74
N ILE A 86 6.92 -2.39 13.14
CA ILE A 86 7.08 -1.72 14.44
C ILE A 86 6.19 -0.46 14.49
N ALA A 87 6.16 0.35 13.43
CA ALA A 87 5.27 1.50 13.33
C ALA A 87 3.79 1.10 13.50
N GLY A 88 3.38 -0.01 12.89
CA GLY A 88 2.05 -0.60 13.05
C GLY A 88 1.74 -1.02 14.49
N THR A 89 2.70 -1.67 15.17
CA THR A 89 2.55 -2.04 16.59
C THR A 89 2.43 -0.82 17.49
N LEU A 90 3.27 0.20 17.28
CA LEU A 90 3.27 1.42 18.08
C LEU A 90 1.98 2.21 17.86
N THR A 91 1.54 2.34 16.61
CA THR A 91 0.27 2.99 16.26
C THR A 91 -0.90 2.30 16.96
N GLY A 92 -1.01 0.97 16.84
CA GLY A 92 -2.07 0.18 17.47
C GLY A 92 -2.09 0.35 18.99
N GLY A 93 -0.92 0.27 19.63
CA GLY A 93 -0.78 0.47 21.08
C GLY A 93 -1.18 1.88 21.51
N VAL A 94 -0.66 2.91 20.85
CA VAL A 94 -0.91 4.31 21.20
C VAL A 94 -2.39 4.68 21.04
N LEU A 95 -3.06 4.24 19.98
CA LEU A 95 -4.49 4.50 19.80
C LEU A 95 -5.36 3.89 20.90
N ALA A 96 -4.96 2.72 21.41
CA ALA A 96 -5.69 1.99 22.42
C ALA A 96 -5.19 2.24 23.85
N ALA A 97 -4.15 3.07 24.04
CA ALA A 97 -3.56 3.36 25.35
C ALA A 97 -4.60 3.88 26.35
N ARG A 98 -5.52 4.73 25.90
CA ARG A 98 -6.63 5.28 26.71
C ARG A 98 -7.67 4.24 27.14
N SER A 99 -7.69 3.07 26.52
CA SER A 99 -8.63 1.98 26.83
C SER A 99 -8.05 0.99 27.85
N GLY A 100 -6.85 1.27 28.39
CA GLY A 100 -6.15 0.44 29.36
C GLY A 100 -5.08 -0.46 28.76
N TRP A 101 -4.16 -0.95 29.59
CA TRP A 101 -2.96 -1.67 29.14
C TRP A 101 -3.27 -2.95 28.35
N LYS A 102 -4.29 -3.72 28.76
CA LYS A 102 -4.71 -4.95 28.06
C LYS A 102 -5.18 -4.65 26.63
N ALA A 103 -6.02 -3.63 26.48
CA ALA A 103 -6.52 -3.20 25.18
C ALA A 103 -5.37 -2.64 24.30
N SER A 104 -4.44 -1.91 24.90
CA SER A 104 -3.23 -1.41 24.23
C SER A 104 -2.38 -2.54 23.65
N VAL A 105 -2.09 -3.58 24.43
CA VAL A 105 -1.29 -4.73 23.97
C VAL A 105 -2.02 -5.49 22.85
N GLN A 106 -3.32 -5.74 23.02
CA GLN A 106 -4.11 -6.41 21.98
C GLN A 106 -4.12 -5.61 20.67
N ALA A 107 -4.32 -4.30 20.74
CA ALA A 107 -4.31 -3.43 19.56
C ALA A 107 -2.92 -3.34 18.92
N ALA A 108 -1.85 -3.32 19.71
CA ALA A 108 -0.48 -3.36 19.20
C ALA A 108 -0.18 -4.65 18.44
N VAL A 109 -0.58 -5.81 18.98
CA VAL A 109 -0.40 -7.11 18.31
C VAL A 109 -1.18 -7.16 17.00
N VAL A 110 -2.45 -6.76 17.02
CA VAL A 110 -3.28 -6.74 15.81
C VAL A 110 -2.72 -5.77 14.76
N GLY A 111 -2.28 -4.58 15.19
CA GLY A 111 -1.67 -3.58 14.30
C GLY A 111 -0.39 -4.09 13.65
N GLY A 112 0.52 -4.70 14.43
CA GLY A 112 1.74 -5.30 13.91
C GLY A 112 1.49 -6.46 12.96
N MET A 113 0.55 -7.36 13.31
CA MET A 113 0.17 -8.48 12.45
C MET A 113 -0.42 -7.99 11.12
N PHE A 114 -1.29 -6.99 11.16
CA PHE A 114 -1.92 -6.43 9.97
C PHE A 114 -0.89 -5.85 8.99
N ILE A 115 0.02 -5.00 9.47
CA ILE A 115 1.08 -4.43 8.64
C ILE A 115 2.07 -5.51 8.19
N GLY A 116 2.40 -6.48 9.05
CA GLY A 116 3.28 -7.59 8.69
C GLY A 116 2.74 -8.45 7.54
N VAL A 117 1.42 -8.66 7.47
CA VAL A 117 0.79 -9.35 6.33
C VAL A 117 0.90 -8.50 5.06
N ILE A 118 0.65 -7.19 5.15
CA ILE A 118 0.74 -6.29 3.99
C ILE A 118 2.16 -6.30 3.40
N GLU A 119 3.18 -6.13 4.24
CA GLU A 119 4.59 -6.17 3.83
C GLU A 119 4.99 -7.53 3.26
N ALA A 120 4.49 -8.64 3.83
CA ALA A 120 4.77 -9.98 3.32
C ALA A 120 4.17 -10.20 1.92
N VAL A 121 2.94 -9.74 1.69
CA VAL A 121 2.27 -9.82 0.39
C VAL A 121 2.99 -8.93 -0.64
N GLN A 122 3.34 -7.71 -0.28
CA GLN A 122 4.09 -6.79 -1.15
C GLN A 122 5.43 -7.39 -1.56
N HIS A 123 6.19 -7.91 -0.61
CA HIS A 123 7.47 -8.57 -0.88
C HIS A 123 7.34 -9.78 -1.81
N MET A 124 6.28 -10.57 -1.65
CA MET A 124 6.04 -11.73 -2.50
C MET A 124 5.69 -11.32 -3.94
N LEU A 125 4.84 -10.31 -4.11
CA LEU A 125 4.47 -9.78 -5.43
C LEU A 125 5.66 -9.15 -6.14
N GLU A 126 6.50 -8.40 -5.43
CA GLU A 126 7.76 -7.85 -5.97
C GLU A 126 8.65 -8.95 -6.52
N LYS A 127 8.86 -10.02 -5.76
CA LYS A 127 9.67 -11.17 -6.21
C LYS A 127 9.10 -11.82 -7.47
N GLN A 128 7.79 -12.03 -7.52
CA GLN A 128 7.14 -12.61 -8.71
C GLN A 128 7.29 -11.72 -9.95
N MET A 129 7.18 -10.40 -9.78
CA MET A 129 7.31 -9.45 -10.89
C MET A 129 8.76 -9.31 -11.36
N ILE A 130 9.73 -9.32 -10.44
CA ILE A 130 11.16 -9.27 -10.77
C ILE A 130 11.55 -10.53 -11.55
N GLN A 131 11.10 -11.71 -11.12
CA GLN A 131 11.37 -12.97 -11.81
C GLN A 131 10.88 -12.93 -13.26
N LYS A 132 9.63 -12.50 -13.47
CA LYS A 132 9.07 -12.34 -14.83
C LYS A 132 9.83 -11.32 -15.67
N ARG A 133 10.28 -10.21 -15.06
CA ARG A 133 11.06 -9.18 -15.76
C ARG A 133 12.43 -9.71 -16.18
N ILE A 134 13.08 -10.52 -15.35
CA ILE A 134 14.37 -11.16 -15.68
C ILE A 134 14.20 -12.12 -16.85
N GLU A 135 13.16 -12.98 -16.82
CA GLU A 135 12.84 -13.90 -17.90
C GLU A 135 12.55 -13.16 -19.22
N GLN A 136 11.75 -12.09 -19.18
CA GLN A 136 11.48 -11.24 -20.35
C GLN A 136 12.73 -10.55 -20.89
N GLN A 137 13.63 -10.08 -20.01
CA GLN A 137 14.89 -9.46 -20.43
C GLN A 137 15.83 -10.47 -21.07
N GLN A 138 15.85 -11.71 -20.60
CA GLN A 138 16.65 -12.78 -21.21
C GLN A 138 16.13 -13.13 -22.61
N GLN A 139 14.82 -13.32 -22.75
CA GLN A 139 14.20 -13.57 -24.06
C GLN A 139 14.48 -12.44 -25.07
N MET A 140 14.41 -11.18 -24.63
CA MET A 140 14.70 -10.04 -25.48
C MET A 140 16.19 -9.96 -25.88
N ARG A 141 17.10 -10.32 -24.97
CA ARG A 141 18.55 -10.38 -25.28
C ARG A 141 18.84 -11.47 -26.31
N GLU A 142 18.27 -12.66 -26.16
CA GLU A 142 18.40 -13.76 -27.12
C GLU A 142 17.85 -13.37 -28.50
N GLN A 143 16.68 -12.73 -28.55
CA GLN A 143 16.09 -12.23 -29.80
C GLN A 143 16.95 -11.16 -30.49
N MET A 144 17.60 -10.27 -29.73
CA MET A 144 18.51 -9.28 -30.31
C MET A 144 19.78 -9.91 -30.88
N GLU A 145 20.35 -10.91 -30.21
CA GLU A 145 21.52 -11.65 -30.70
C GLU A 145 21.20 -12.39 -32.00
N ASP A 146 20.03 -13.02 -32.10
CA ASP A 146 19.57 -13.68 -33.33
C ASP A 146 19.32 -12.69 -34.47
N MET A 147 18.72 -11.54 -34.18
CA MET A 147 18.51 -10.47 -35.16
C MET A 147 19.83 -9.90 -35.68
N GLN A 148 20.83 -9.70 -34.81
CA GLN A 148 22.17 -9.25 -35.21
C GLN A 148 22.85 -10.27 -36.10
N ARG A 149 22.81 -11.57 -35.74
CA ARG A 149 23.36 -12.64 -36.56
C ARG A 149 22.72 -12.69 -37.95
N GLN A 150 21.40 -12.55 -38.04
CA GLN A 150 20.72 -12.47 -39.34
C GLN A 150 21.12 -11.23 -40.14
N HIS A 151 21.25 -10.07 -39.49
CA HIS A 151 21.65 -8.84 -40.18
C HIS A 151 23.09 -8.93 -40.72
N GLU A 152 24.00 -9.56 -39.98
CA GLU A 152 25.37 -9.84 -40.44
C GLU A 152 25.39 -10.85 -41.59
N GLN A 153 24.60 -11.93 -41.51
CA GLN A 153 24.45 -12.90 -42.60
C GLN A 153 23.92 -12.23 -43.88
N ASN A 154 22.86 -11.42 -43.77
CA ASN A 154 22.29 -10.71 -44.92
C ASN A 154 23.30 -9.73 -45.54
N LYS A 155 24.11 -9.04 -44.74
CA LYS A 155 25.19 -8.17 -45.25
C LYS A 155 26.25 -8.96 -46.02
N GLN A 156 26.65 -10.13 -45.51
CA GLN A 156 27.62 -10.99 -46.19
C GLN A 156 27.05 -11.56 -47.51
N GLU A 157 25.76 -11.90 -47.55
CA GLU A 157 25.08 -12.32 -48.76
C GLU A 157 24.98 -11.19 -49.80
N GLU A 158 24.66 -9.96 -49.37
CA GLU A 158 24.66 -8.78 -50.23
C GLU A 158 26.06 -8.50 -50.82
N GLU A 159 27.12 -8.54 -50.00
CA GLU A 159 28.50 -8.36 -50.46
C GLU A 159 28.94 -9.43 -51.48
N MET A 160 28.52 -10.69 -51.30
CA MET A 160 28.77 -11.75 -52.28
C MET A 160 27.99 -11.58 -53.59
N SER A 161 26.80 -10.97 -53.56
CA SER A 161 25.99 -10.77 -54.77
C SER A 161 26.50 -9.61 -55.66
N TYR A 162 27.35 -8.72 -55.15
CA TYR A 162 27.91 -7.58 -55.90
C TYR A 162 29.25 -7.90 -56.59
N HIS A 163 29.89 -9.03 -56.28
CA HIS A 163 31.15 -9.48 -56.86
C HIS A 163 30.94 -10.61 -57.87
#